data_AF-A0A9P8E1V6-F1
#
_entry.id   AF-A0A9P8E1V6-F1
#
_cell.length_a   1.000
_cell.length_b   1.000
_cell.length_c   1.000
_cell.angle_alpha   90.00
_cell.angle_beta   90.00
_cell.angle_gamma   90.00
#
_symmetry.space_group_name_H-M   'P 1'
#
loop_
_entity.id
_entity.type
_entity.pdbx_description
1 polymer ?
#
loop_
_entity_poly.entity_id
_entity_poly.type
_entity_poly.pdbx_seq_one_letter_code
_entity_poly.pdbx_strand_id
1 'polypeptide(L)'
;MKISSVVPVLALMAAQSVNAHTLFSELYVDGEAQGDGTCIRMPSDPNTATDPIPSLDSSDMACGVDGTKGVARVCSVDSGSTLSFEYRDWPDNPSIGSIDISHKGPCAVYLKKVGSAINDQGTGNGWFKIWDEGYDESAGKWCTEKLIANNGHLSVNMPQGLQGGYYLVRPELLALHNADKGDPQFYVGCAQVWLNSTGTQLPQETVSIPGYVDYNQPSTSFNIWNEPMALPYPIPGPAVYVPTSSASVGNQKLRVSQQQQTEGLAPNDCVVTNGNWDGIELDKYSDQAGCWNASTACWAQCKECYAVAPPTGNTGCKIWEDKCQNINDQCSAGNYNGPPNFMENLNPPVKQVSLPAAVSAQNGDGSYLPATAANNPVPTTFTTSALVAKATAATPPSNSNSLNVSTEGNCGNGLTCQGSSFGNCCSSHGYCGSSDEYCQAGCNSAFGTCGSSQSKRDEHNHMHVHKHAFRVGGDARTMP
;
A
#
# COMPACT_ATOMS: atom_id res chain seq x y z
N MET A 1 -71.72 -25.71 17.93
CA MET A 1 -70.71 -24.64 17.90
C MET A 1 -69.42 -25.19 18.48
N LYS A 2 -68.38 -25.34 17.65
CA LYS A 2 -66.94 -25.20 17.94
C LYS A 2 -66.19 -25.68 16.69
N ILE A 3 -65.89 -24.71 15.82
CA ILE A 3 -65.05 -24.87 14.64
C ILE A 3 -63.62 -24.64 15.13
N SER A 4 -62.77 -25.67 15.11
CA SER A 4 -61.34 -25.52 15.37
C SER A 4 -60.66 -25.06 14.10
N SER A 5 -60.29 -23.78 14.07
CA SER A 5 -59.47 -23.18 13.02
C SER A 5 -58.02 -23.66 13.14
N VAL A 6 -57.51 -24.28 12.08
CA VAL A 6 -56.08 -24.57 11.89
C VAL A 6 -55.45 -23.31 11.29
N VAL A 7 -54.50 -22.70 12.00
CA VAL A 7 -53.70 -21.57 11.51
C VAL A 7 -52.49 -22.14 10.75
N PRO A 8 -52.25 -21.77 9.47
CA PRO A 8 -51.03 -22.17 8.79
C PRO A 8 -49.86 -21.31 9.26
N VAL A 9 -48.80 -21.96 9.73
CA VAL A 9 -47.51 -21.33 9.99
C VAL A 9 -46.88 -20.99 8.64
N LEU A 10 -46.87 -19.72 8.28
CA LEU A 10 -46.18 -19.19 7.10
C LEU A 10 -44.69 -19.09 7.44
N ALA A 11 -43.89 -20.05 6.97
CA ALA A 11 -42.44 -19.97 7.07
C ALA A 11 -41.94 -18.88 6.11
N LEU A 12 -41.56 -17.71 6.63
CA LEU A 12 -40.78 -16.72 5.90
C LEU A 12 -39.40 -17.31 5.63
N MET A 13 -39.15 -17.78 4.40
CA MET A 13 -37.78 -17.96 3.91
C MET A 13 -37.21 -16.55 3.70
N ALA A 14 -36.39 -16.08 4.64
CA ALA A 14 -35.52 -14.95 4.36
C ALA A 14 -34.57 -15.37 3.23
N ALA A 15 -34.66 -14.68 2.09
CA ALA A 15 -33.67 -14.80 1.03
C ALA A 15 -32.33 -14.37 1.63
N GLN A 16 -31.44 -15.31 1.89
CA GLN A 16 -30.05 -14.97 2.18
C GLN A 16 -29.51 -14.37 0.89
N SER A 17 -29.24 -13.07 0.91
CA SER A 17 -28.42 -12.43 -0.12
C SER A 17 -27.05 -13.11 -0.04
N VAL A 18 -26.82 -14.06 -0.93
CA VAL A 18 -25.49 -14.66 -1.09
C VAL A 18 -24.63 -13.57 -1.70
N ASN A 19 -23.80 -12.93 -0.88
CA ASN A 19 -22.76 -12.04 -1.41
C ASN A 19 -21.67 -12.93 -2.01
N ALA A 20 -21.43 -12.80 -3.30
CA ALA A 20 -20.42 -13.62 -3.98
C ALA A 20 -19.02 -12.98 -3.92
N HIS A 21 -18.98 -11.68 -3.60
CA HIS A 21 -17.82 -10.83 -3.77
C HIS A 21 -17.06 -10.64 -2.44
N THR A 22 -15.92 -9.95 -2.46
CA THR A 22 -15.00 -9.93 -1.31
C THR A 22 -14.29 -8.61 -1.10
N LEU A 23 -13.86 -8.34 0.13
CA LEU A 23 -13.07 -7.18 0.52
C LEU A 23 -11.91 -7.57 1.44
N PHE A 24 -10.72 -7.00 1.17
CA PHE A 24 -9.58 -7.05 2.08
C PHE A 24 -9.91 -6.27 3.36
N SER A 25 -10.16 -7.01 4.44
CA SER A 25 -10.82 -6.53 5.66
C SER A 25 -9.88 -6.33 6.84
N GLU A 26 -8.85 -7.17 6.99
CA GLU A 26 -7.96 -7.09 8.14
C GLU A 26 -6.54 -7.55 7.79
N LEU A 27 -5.55 -6.79 8.29
CA LEU A 27 -4.14 -7.11 8.18
C LEU A 27 -3.68 -7.77 9.47
N TYR A 28 -2.83 -8.80 9.34
CA TYR A 28 -2.11 -9.41 10.43
C TYR A 28 -0.61 -9.25 10.18
N VAL A 29 0.14 -8.93 11.24
CA VAL A 29 1.60 -8.81 11.21
C VAL A 29 2.16 -9.78 12.22
N ASP A 30 2.95 -10.75 11.76
CA ASP A 30 3.58 -11.78 12.59
C ASP A 30 2.60 -12.55 13.50
N GLY A 31 1.39 -12.79 12.98
CA GLY A 31 0.32 -13.49 13.69
C GLY A 31 -0.66 -12.58 14.44
N GLU A 32 -0.30 -11.31 14.65
CA GLU A 32 -1.09 -10.37 15.43
C GLU A 32 -2.02 -9.55 14.53
N ALA A 33 -3.32 -9.61 14.83
CA ALA A 33 -4.33 -8.83 14.12
C ALA A 33 -4.12 -7.33 14.38
N GLN A 34 -4.13 -6.52 13.33
CA GLN A 34 -3.98 -5.07 13.44
C GLN A 34 -5.32 -4.37 13.73
N GLY A 35 -6.44 -5.10 13.68
CA GLY A 35 -7.80 -4.59 13.86
C GLY A 35 -8.50 -4.33 12.52
N ASP A 36 -9.80 -4.60 12.50
CA ASP A 36 -10.70 -4.37 11.37
C ASP A 36 -10.50 -3.03 10.67
N GLY A 37 -10.07 -3.05 9.41
CA GLY A 37 -9.83 -1.86 8.59
C GLY A 37 -8.69 -0.94 9.03
N THR A 38 -8.00 -1.26 10.13
CA THR A 38 -6.86 -0.49 10.61
C THR A 38 -5.74 -0.52 9.58
N CYS A 39 -5.18 0.65 9.27
CA CYS A 39 -4.17 0.89 8.23
C CYS A 39 -4.55 0.44 6.82
N ILE A 40 -5.79 0.04 6.56
CA ILE A 40 -6.30 -0.36 5.24
C ILE A 40 -7.15 0.77 4.66
N ARG A 41 -6.93 1.08 3.38
CA ARG A 41 -7.77 2.02 2.62
C ARG A 41 -8.98 1.27 2.08
N MET A 42 -10.12 1.46 2.74
CA MET A 42 -11.37 0.79 2.40
C MET A 42 -12.34 1.70 1.64
N PRO A 43 -13.21 1.14 0.79
CA PRO A 43 -14.36 1.86 0.27
C PRO A 43 -15.21 2.45 1.40
N SER A 44 -15.77 3.64 1.19
CA SER A 44 -16.58 4.31 2.20
C SER A 44 -18.03 3.85 2.25
N ASP A 45 -18.57 3.29 1.15
CA ASP A 45 -19.94 2.78 1.09
C ASP A 45 -19.99 1.28 1.37
N PRO A 46 -20.53 0.83 2.52
CA PRO A 46 -20.60 -0.59 2.86
C PRO A 46 -21.48 -1.42 1.91
N ASN A 47 -22.41 -0.79 1.17
CA ASN A 47 -23.32 -1.52 0.29
C ASN A 47 -22.66 -2.00 -1.01
N THR A 48 -21.55 -1.36 -1.40
CA THR A 48 -20.79 -1.65 -2.62
C THR A 48 -19.34 -2.02 -2.31
N ALA A 49 -18.98 -2.10 -1.02
CA ALA A 49 -17.59 -2.28 -0.60
C ALA A 49 -16.96 -3.58 -1.10
N THR A 50 -17.76 -4.61 -1.35
CA THR A 50 -17.28 -5.90 -1.87
C THR A 50 -17.30 -5.99 -3.38
N ASP A 51 -17.86 -5.02 -4.10
CA ASP A 51 -18.00 -5.07 -5.56
C ASP A 51 -16.61 -5.13 -6.25
N PRO A 52 -16.48 -5.82 -7.39
CA PRO A 52 -15.24 -5.83 -8.15
C PRO A 52 -14.90 -4.42 -8.69
N ILE A 53 -13.62 -4.20 -8.97
CA ILE A 53 -13.17 -2.92 -9.56
C ILE A 53 -13.88 -2.69 -10.90
N PRO A 54 -14.46 -1.49 -11.13
CA PRO A 54 -15.33 -1.24 -12.28
C PRO A 54 -14.62 -1.25 -13.64
N SER A 55 -13.31 -1.03 -13.67
CA SER A 55 -12.52 -1.02 -14.91
C SER A 55 -11.03 -1.23 -14.66
N LEU A 56 -10.36 -1.97 -15.55
CA LEU A 56 -8.90 -2.18 -15.52
C LEU A 56 -8.08 -0.89 -15.75
N ASP A 57 -8.70 0.13 -16.37
CA ASP A 57 -8.08 1.44 -16.60
C ASP A 57 -8.32 2.43 -15.45
N SER A 58 -9.18 2.07 -14.47
CA SER A 58 -9.51 2.96 -13.35
C SER A 58 -8.32 3.16 -12.40
N SER A 59 -8.24 4.34 -11.79
CA SER A 59 -7.36 4.58 -10.64
C SER A 59 -7.63 3.62 -9.47
N ASP A 60 -8.86 3.11 -9.36
CA ASP A 60 -9.26 2.18 -8.29
C ASP A 60 -8.50 0.86 -8.36
N MET A 61 -7.94 0.49 -9.52
CA MET A 61 -7.07 -0.69 -9.64
C MET A 61 -5.86 -0.63 -8.71
N ALA A 62 -5.39 0.57 -8.32
CA ALA A 62 -4.24 0.69 -7.44
C ALA A 62 -4.56 0.24 -6.02
N CYS A 63 -5.62 0.76 -5.40
CA CYS A 63 -5.87 0.59 -3.97
C CYS A 63 -7.34 0.34 -3.59
N GLY A 64 -8.20 0.00 -4.56
CA GLY A 64 -9.63 -0.16 -4.36
C GLY A 64 -10.40 1.16 -4.56
N VAL A 65 -11.72 1.05 -4.60
CA VAL A 65 -12.62 2.23 -4.60
C VAL A 65 -12.33 3.10 -3.37
N ASP A 66 -12.27 4.42 -3.56
CA ASP A 66 -11.79 5.42 -2.57
C ASP A 66 -10.32 5.26 -2.11
N GLY A 67 -9.60 4.23 -2.55
CA GLY A 67 -8.24 3.90 -2.11
C GLY A 67 -7.14 4.89 -2.52
N THR A 68 -7.47 5.88 -3.35
CA THR A 68 -6.57 7.01 -3.63
C THR A 68 -6.45 7.99 -2.45
N LYS A 69 -7.35 7.90 -1.48
CA LYS A 69 -7.28 8.63 -0.21
C LYS A 69 -6.66 7.70 0.84
N GLY A 70 -5.57 8.14 1.45
CA GLY A 70 -5.00 7.42 2.59
C GLY A 70 -5.85 7.53 3.85
N VAL A 71 -5.55 6.67 4.81
CA VAL A 71 -6.18 6.60 6.13
C VAL A 71 -5.22 7.06 7.22
N ALA A 72 -5.74 7.34 8.42
CA ALA A 72 -4.94 7.93 9.48
C ALA A 72 -3.82 7.02 10.00
N ARG A 73 -3.99 5.68 9.99
CA ARG A 73 -3.04 4.75 10.61
C ARG A 73 -2.06 4.12 9.64
N VAL A 74 -0.84 3.89 10.11
CA VAL A 74 0.21 3.17 9.39
C VAL A 74 0.74 2.06 10.30
N CYS A 75 0.62 0.81 9.86
CA CYS A 75 1.05 -0.35 10.63
C CYS A 75 2.57 -0.55 10.51
N SER A 76 3.24 -0.81 11.63
CA SER A 76 4.67 -1.11 11.63
C SER A 76 4.90 -2.58 11.26
N VAL A 77 5.87 -2.84 10.40
CA VAL A 77 6.29 -4.18 10.00
C VAL A 77 7.82 -4.26 10.02
N ASP A 78 8.38 -5.40 10.38
CA ASP A 78 9.83 -5.60 10.36
C ASP A 78 10.28 -6.27 9.05
N SER A 79 11.58 -6.18 8.74
CA SER A 79 12.15 -6.92 7.63
C SER A 79 11.99 -8.44 7.85
N GLY A 80 11.34 -9.11 6.91
CA GLY A 80 11.04 -10.54 7.02
C GLY A 80 9.75 -10.88 7.76
N SER A 81 9.00 -9.89 8.28
CA SER A 81 7.69 -10.15 8.90
C SER A 81 6.76 -10.90 7.96
N THR A 82 5.95 -11.79 8.53
CA THR A 82 4.81 -12.38 7.84
C THR A 82 3.66 -11.39 7.82
N LEU A 83 3.12 -11.11 6.64
CA LEU A 83 1.87 -10.39 6.46
C LEU A 83 0.79 -11.37 6.07
N SER A 84 -0.33 -11.35 6.79
CA SER A 84 -1.53 -12.08 6.38
C SER A 84 -2.66 -11.12 6.08
N PHE A 85 -3.31 -11.32 4.93
CA PHE A 85 -4.41 -10.52 4.44
C PHE A 85 -5.69 -11.33 4.56
N GLU A 86 -6.66 -10.82 5.32
CA GLU A 86 -7.98 -11.45 5.44
C GLU A 86 -8.96 -10.82 4.46
N TYR A 87 -9.58 -11.67 3.66
CA TYR A 87 -10.66 -11.33 2.75
C TYR A 87 -11.99 -11.87 3.29
N ARG A 88 -13.02 -11.01 3.30
CA ARG A 88 -14.36 -11.34 3.82
C ARG A 88 -15.43 -11.06 2.77
N ASP A 89 -16.44 -11.92 2.69
CA ASP A 89 -17.63 -11.70 1.87
C ASP A 89 -18.66 -10.78 2.55
N TRP A 90 -18.67 -10.82 3.87
CA TRP A 90 -19.35 -9.89 4.77
C TRP A 90 -18.28 -9.21 5.63
N PRO A 91 -17.84 -8.00 5.27
CA PRO A 91 -16.71 -7.35 5.94
C PRO A 91 -16.89 -7.18 7.46
N ASP A 92 -18.12 -6.92 7.90
CA ASP A 92 -18.49 -6.77 9.32
C ASP A 92 -18.80 -8.07 10.05
N ASN A 93 -18.72 -9.22 9.35
CA ASN A 93 -18.98 -10.52 9.92
C ASN A 93 -18.01 -11.60 9.40
N PRO A 94 -16.84 -11.78 10.03
CA PRO A 94 -15.83 -12.77 9.64
C PRO A 94 -16.29 -14.23 9.72
N SER A 95 -17.49 -14.52 10.24
CA SER A 95 -17.98 -15.90 10.39
C SER A 95 -18.71 -16.45 9.16
N ILE A 96 -18.99 -15.61 8.15
CA ILE A 96 -19.79 -16.01 6.99
C ILE A 96 -18.93 -16.68 5.92
N GLY A 97 -17.88 -15.99 5.47
CA GLY A 97 -17.03 -16.50 4.39
C GLY A 97 -15.99 -15.48 3.94
N SER A 98 -15.40 -15.75 2.79
CA SER A 98 -14.33 -14.93 2.22
C SER A 98 -14.65 -14.47 0.81
N ILE A 99 -14.92 -15.42 -0.08
CA ILE A 99 -15.34 -15.20 -1.46
C ILE A 99 -16.12 -16.44 -1.92
N ASP A 100 -17.08 -16.28 -2.84
CA ASP A 100 -17.81 -17.43 -3.37
C ASP A 100 -16.90 -18.39 -4.14
N ILE A 101 -17.14 -19.69 -3.98
CA ILE A 101 -16.31 -20.75 -4.58
C ILE A 101 -16.26 -20.72 -6.11
N SER A 102 -17.23 -20.07 -6.77
CA SER A 102 -17.21 -19.85 -8.22
C SER A 102 -16.12 -18.86 -8.65
N HIS A 103 -15.64 -17.99 -7.77
CA HIS A 103 -14.65 -16.94 -8.07
C HIS A 103 -13.22 -17.50 -8.12
N LYS A 104 -13.01 -18.48 -8.99
CA LYS A 104 -11.73 -19.12 -9.24
C LYS A 104 -10.78 -18.17 -9.96
N GLY A 105 -9.55 -18.09 -9.48
CA GLY A 105 -8.48 -17.37 -10.18
C GLY A 105 -7.24 -17.13 -9.33
N PRO A 106 -6.27 -16.37 -9.86
CA PRO A 106 -4.99 -16.14 -9.21
C PRO A 106 -5.09 -15.11 -8.07
N CYS A 107 -4.05 -15.09 -7.23
CA CYS A 107 -3.80 -14.02 -6.29
C CYS A 107 -2.39 -13.44 -6.49
N ALA A 108 -2.17 -12.20 -6.06
CA ALA A 108 -0.86 -11.58 -6.03
C ALA A 108 -0.72 -10.59 -4.88
N VAL A 109 0.51 -10.29 -4.48
CA VAL A 109 0.81 -9.21 -3.52
C VAL A 109 1.91 -8.33 -4.08
N TYR A 110 1.65 -7.02 -4.05
CA TYR A 110 2.58 -5.99 -4.52
C TYR A 110 2.96 -5.04 -3.39
N LEU A 111 4.15 -4.46 -3.53
CA LEU A 111 4.63 -3.36 -2.72
C LEU A 111 4.91 -2.13 -3.58
N LYS A 112 4.73 -0.95 -3.02
CA LYS A 112 5.20 0.33 -3.60
C LYS A 112 5.87 1.17 -2.53
N LYS A 113 7.15 1.51 -2.73
CA LYS A 113 7.87 2.44 -1.86
C LYS A 113 7.32 3.85 -2.07
N VAL A 114 6.94 4.52 -0.99
CA VAL A 114 6.38 5.88 -1.04
C VAL A 114 7.08 6.83 -0.09
N GLY A 115 6.91 8.14 -0.31
CA GLY A 115 7.37 9.16 0.62
C GLY A 115 6.49 9.28 1.87
N SER A 116 5.19 9.02 1.70
CA SER A 116 4.18 9.01 2.76
C SER A 116 3.10 7.98 2.39
N ALA A 117 2.87 7.00 3.26
CA ALA A 117 1.80 6.03 3.12
C ALA A 117 0.40 6.65 3.33
N ILE A 118 0.29 7.84 3.91
CA ILE A 118 -1.00 8.56 4.04
C ILE A 118 -1.29 9.40 2.79
N ASN A 119 -0.30 10.12 2.28
CA ASN A 119 -0.54 11.13 1.22
C ASN A 119 -0.37 10.60 -0.20
N ASP A 120 0.36 9.49 -0.41
CA ASP A 120 0.53 8.90 -1.74
C ASP A 120 -0.78 8.26 -2.21
N GLN A 121 -1.20 8.55 -3.45
CA GLN A 121 -2.46 8.06 -4.00
C GLN A 121 -2.41 6.59 -4.43
N GLY A 122 -1.24 5.96 -4.44
CA GLY A 122 -1.02 4.58 -4.90
C GLY A 122 -0.94 4.46 -6.42
N THR A 123 -1.64 5.30 -7.18
CA THR A 123 -1.67 5.25 -8.65
C THR A 123 -0.30 5.50 -9.31
N GLY A 124 -0.13 4.98 -10.52
CA GLY A 124 1.06 5.16 -11.35
C GLY A 124 2.20 4.19 -10.99
N ASN A 125 3.41 4.51 -11.44
CA ASN A 125 4.59 3.64 -11.34
C ASN A 125 5.06 3.41 -9.89
N GLY A 126 5.93 2.41 -9.70
CA GLY A 126 6.62 2.11 -8.45
C GLY A 126 6.18 0.80 -7.79
N TRP A 127 5.23 0.09 -8.40
CA TRP A 127 4.76 -1.21 -7.90
C TRP A 127 5.70 -2.33 -8.33
N PHE A 128 6.00 -3.24 -7.41
CA PHE A 128 6.71 -4.47 -7.68
C PHE A 128 6.02 -5.63 -6.97
N LYS A 129 5.95 -6.76 -7.64
CA LYS A 129 5.30 -7.96 -7.11
C LYS A 129 6.24 -8.66 -6.14
N ILE A 130 5.75 -9.11 -4.99
CA ILE A 130 6.53 -9.89 -4.01
C ILE A 130 6.07 -11.34 -3.91
N TRP A 131 4.89 -11.64 -4.44
CA TRP A 131 4.33 -12.97 -4.46
C TRP A 131 3.18 -13.04 -5.48
N ASP A 132 3.01 -14.19 -6.14
CA ASP A 132 1.80 -14.58 -6.86
C ASP A 132 1.54 -16.09 -6.75
N GLU A 133 0.30 -16.48 -7.00
CA GLU A 133 -0.09 -17.86 -7.24
C GLU A 133 -1.28 -17.93 -8.19
N GLY A 134 -1.19 -18.80 -9.20
CA GLY A 134 -2.25 -19.05 -10.19
C GLY A 134 -3.04 -20.31 -9.94
N TYR A 135 -3.07 -21.19 -10.95
CA TYR A 135 -3.59 -22.54 -10.82
C TYR A 135 -2.47 -23.49 -10.41
N ASP A 136 -2.62 -24.12 -9.25
CA ASP A 136 -1.71 -25.16 -8.78
C ASP A 136 -2.09 -26.50 -9.39
N GLU A 137 -1.37 -26.92 -10.43
CA GLU A 137 -1.62 -28.18 -11.16
C GLU A 137 -1.43 -29.42 -10.27
N SER A 138 -0.61 -29.34 -9.22
CA SER A 138 -0.35 -30.46 -8.31
C SER A 138 -1.49 -30.64 -7.30
N ALA A 139 -2.05 -29.54 -6.82
CA ALA A 139 -3.19 -29.55 -5.91
C ALA A 139 -4.55 -29.59 -6.64
N GLY A 140 -4.56 -29.26 -7.94
CA GLY A 140 -5.77 -29.08 -8.73
C GLY A 140 -6.62 -27.90 -8.28
N LYS A 141 -6.01 -26.83 -7.75
CA LYS A 141 -6.69 -25.70 -7.10
C LYS A 141 -6.16 -24.35 -7.55
N TRP A 142 -7.06 -23.39 -7.71
CA TRP A 142 -6.71 -21.97 -7.81
C TRP A 142 -6.31 -21.39 -6.46
N CYS A 143 -5.56 -20.28 -6.48
CA CYS A 143 -5.24 -19.53 -5.27
C CYS A 143 -6.48 -19.14 -4.47
N THR A 144 -7.54 -18.64 -5.11
CA THR A 144 -8.78 -18.26 -4.39
C THR A 144 -9.48 -19.46 -3.73
N GLU A 145 -9.33 -20.68 -4.26
CA GLU A 145 -9.83 -21.89 -3.59
C GLU A 145 -9.00 -22.25 -2.35
N LYS A 146 -7.69 -21.97 -2.35
CA LYS A 146 -6.84 -22.10 -1.16
C LYS A 146 -7.13 -21.00 -0.13
N LEU A 147 -7.42 -19.77 -0.57
CA LEU A 147 -7.87 -18.68 0.28
C LEU A 147 -9.13 -19.08 1.07
N ILE A 148 -10.15 -19.63 0.40
CA ILE A 148 -11.37 -20.14 1.03
C ILE A 148 -11.04 -21.25 2.05
N ALA A 149 -10.18 -22.19 1.67
CA ALA A 149 -9.75 -23.28 2.57
C ALA A 149 -8.97 -22.78 3.79
N ASN A 150 -8.36 -21.60 3.71
CA ASN A 150 -7.64 -20.91 4.77
C ASN A 150 -8.49 -19.83 5.44
N ASN A 151 -9.82 -19.96 5.42
CA ASN A 151 -10.73 -19.03 6.10
C ASN A 151 -10.56 -17.57 5.67
N GLY A 152 -10.24 -17.31 4.40
CA GLY A 152 -10.05 -15.96 3.87
C GLY A 152 -8.65 -15.40 4.06
N HIS A 153 -7.70 -16.16 4.63
CA HIS A 153 -6.36 -15.67 4.89
C HIS A 153 -5.35 -16.04 3.78
N LEU A 154 -4.61 -15.04 3.32
CA LEU A 154 -3.45 -15.17 2.45
C LEU A 154 -2.20 -14.66 3.16
N SER A 155 -1.17 -15.50 3.34
CA SER A 155 0.07 -15.12 4.03
C SER A 155 1.28 -15.04 3.10
N VAL A 156 2.04 -13.95 3.16
CA VAL A 156 3.31 -13.77 2.43
C VAL A 156 4.37 -13.16 3.36
N ASN A 157 5.65 -13.39 3.04
CA ASN A 157 6.74 -12.77 3.78
C ASN A 157 7.17 -11.44 3.16
N MET A 158 7.39 -10.43 3.99
CA MET A 158 8.06 -9.20 3.59
C MET A 158 9.48 -9.52 3.12
N PRO A 159 9.89 -9.09 1.90
CA PRO A 159 11.24 -9.38 1.43
C PRO A 159 12.31 -8.78 2.34
N GLN A 160 13.33 -9.58 2.65
CA GLN A 160 14.46 -9.11 3.43
C GLN A 160 15.35 -8.17 2.61
N GLY A 161 16.04 -7.24 3.28
CA GLY A 161 17.00 -6.34 2.64
C GLY A 161 16.38 -5.14 1.91
N LEU A 162 15.05 -5.07 1.80
CA LEU A 162 14.34 -3.89 1.32
C LEU A 162 14.69 -2.65 2.14
N GLN A 163 14.76 -1.51 1.45
CA GLN A 163 15.01 -0.22 2.09
C GLN A 163 13.92 0.11 3.12
N GLY A 164 14.32 0.54 4.31
CA GLY A 164 13.39 1.14 5.25
C GLY A 164 12.78 2.42 4.67
N GLY A 165 11.46 2.44 4.49
CA GLY A 165 10.62 3.62 4.66
C GLY A 165 9.15 3.22 4.56
N TYR A 166 8.28 4.18 4.28
CA TYR A 166 6.87 3.90 4.01
C TYR A 166 6.64 3.09 2.73
N TYR A 167 5.68 2.17 2.78
CA TYR A 167 5.19 1.39 1.66
C TYR A 167 3.66 1.33 1.64
N LEU A 168 3.12 1.15 0.45
CA LEU A 168 1.78 0.59 0.27
C LEU A 168 1.92 -0.91 -0.05
N VAL A 169 1.08 -1.73 0.58
CA VAL A 169 0.98 -3.18 0.36
C VAL A 169 -0.35 -3.48 -0.28
N ARG A 170 -0.35 -4.10 -1.45
CA ARG A 170 -1.55 -4.35 -2.26
C ARG A 170 -1.74 -5.85 -2.48
N PRO A 171 -2.56 -6.53 -1.67
CA PRO A 171 -3.08 -7.84 -2.02
C PRO A 171 -4.12 -7.71 -3.15
N GLU A 172 -4.14 -8.71 -4.02
CA GLU A 172 -4.98 -8.76 -5.21
C GLU A 172 -5.55 -10.16 -5.38
N LEU A 173 -6.85 -10.22 -5.68
CA LEU A 173 -7.52 -11.40 -6.22
C LEU A 173 -8.09 -11.06 -7.60
N LEU A 174 -7.98 -11.98 -8.55
CA LEU A 174 -8.65 -11.90 -9.84
C LEU A 174 -9.58 -13.11 -9.97
N ALA A 175 -10.89 -12.87 -10.08
CA ALA A 175 -11.87 -13.90 -10.38
C ALA A 175 -12.09 -14.02 -11.90
N LEU A 176 -11.98 -15.25 -12.41
CA LEU A 176 -11.99 -15.55 -13.85
C LEU A 176 -13.31 -16.17 -14.34
N HIS A 177 -14.33 -16.27 -13.47
CA HIS A 177 -15.57 -17.00 -13.78
C HIS A 177 -16.36 -16.45 -14.99
N ASN A 178 -16.16 -15.17 -15.32
CA ASN A 178 -16.68 -14.52 -16.53
C ASN A 178 -15.58 -13.88 -17.40
N ALA A 179 -14.30 -14.19 -17.16
CA ALA A 179 -13.19 -13.61 -17.92
C ALA A 179 -13.26 -13.94 -19.42
N ASP A 180 -13.71 -15.15 -19.76
CA ASP A 180 -13.94 -15.58 -21.16
C ASP A 180 -15.02 -14.77 -21.89
N LYS A 181 -15.86 -14.04 -21.15
CA LYS A 181 -16.91 -13.16 -21.65
C LYS A 181 -16.51 -11.67 -21.58
N GLY A 182 -15.24 -11.39 -21.28
CA GLY A 182 -14.72 -10.03 -21.18
C GLY A 182 -14.97 -9.34 -19.84
N ASP A 183 -15.33 -10.10 -18.80
CA ASP A 183 -15.56 -9.58 -17.43
C ASP A 183 -14.61 -10.24 -16.41
N PRO A 184 -13.30 -9.95 -16.47
CA PRO A 184 -12.37 -10.29 -15.38
C PRO A 184 -12.63 -9.37 -14.18
N GLN A 185 -12.78 -9.96 -13.00
CA GLN A 185 -13.16 -9.22 -11.79
C GLN A 185 -12.01 -9.15 -10.79
N PHE A 186 -11.52 -7.94 -10.53
CA PHE A 186 -10.45 -7.68 -9.57
C PHE A 186 -11.00 -7.26 -8.21
N TYR A 187 -10.42 -7.81 -7.13
CA TYR A 187 -10.64 -7.41 -5.74
C TYR A 187 -9.31 -7.03 -5.13
N VAL A 188 -9.15 -5.74 -4.85
CA VAL A 188 -7.86 -5.15 -4.46
C VAL A 188 -8.08 -4.19 -3.29
N GLY A 189 -7.02 -3.95 -2.54
CA GLY A 189 -6.99 -2.95 -1.47
C GLY A 189 -5.55 -2.58 -1.15
N CYS A 190 -5.34 -1.52 -0.37
CA CYS A 190 -4.01 -1.13 0.08
C CYS A 190 -3.93 -1.04 1.60
N ALA A 191 -2.97 -1.73 2.20
CA ALA A 191 -2.49 -1.44 3.54
C ALA A 191 -1.35 -0.41 3.52
N GLN A 192 -1.32 0.44 4.53
CA GLN A 192 -0.30 1.44 4.77
C GLN A 192 0.70 0.92 5.79
N VAL A 193 1.95 0.71 5.38
CA VAL A 193 2.95 0.13 6.29
C VAL A 193 4.23 0.97 6.39
N TRP A 194 4.82 0.92 7.58
CA TRP A 194 6.16 1.38 7.84
C TRP A 194 7.08 0.16 8.02
N LEU A 195 7.97 -0.08 7.05
CA LEU A 195 8.95 -1.18 7.08
C LEU A 195 10.21 -0.84 7.90
N ASN A 196 10.26 -1.18 9.18
CA ASN A 196 11.47 -1.08 9.98
C ASN A 196 12.56 -2.03 9.45
N SER A 197 13.50 -1.46 8.69
CA SER A 197 14.56 -2.19 8.02
C SER A 197 15.82 -1.33 7.92
N THR A 198 16.97 -1.99 8.03
CA THR A 198 18.29 -1.39 7.73
C THR A 198 18.77 -1.69 6.31
N GLY A 199 17.95 -2.41 5.54
CA GLY A 199 18.19 -2.71 4.14
C GLY A 199 18.30 -1.46 3.28
N THR A 200 18.82 -1.65 2.08
CA THR A 200 19.01 -0.57 1.09
C THR A 200 18.52 -0.98 -0.30
N GLN A 201 17.94 -2.18 -0.44
CA GLN A 201 17.53 -2.69 -1.73
C GLN A 201 16.18 -2.09 -2.12
N LEU A 202 16.07 -1.71 -3.39
CA LEU A 202 14.83 -1.42 -4.06
C LEU A 202 14.83 -2.21 -5.38
N PRO A 203 13.65 -2.58 -5.90
CA PRO A 203 13.56 -3.23 -7.19
C PRO A 203 14.06 -2.30 -8.30
N GLN A 204 14.77 -2.86 -9.27
CA GLN A 204 15.23 -2.12 -10.45
C GLN A 204 14.11 -1.91 -11.47
N GLU A 205 13.14 -2.83 -11.51
CA GLU A 205 12.01 -2.80 -12.41
C GLU A 205 10.71 -2.70 -11.60
N THR A 206 9.85 -1.76 -11.99
CA THR A 206 8.53 -1.54 -11.41
C THR A 206 7.50 -1.34 -12.52
N VAL A 207 6.24 -1.52 -12.20
CA VAL A 207 5.11 -1.29 -13.10
C VAL A 207 4.19 -0.18 -12.57
N SER A 208 3.36 0.34 -13.48
CA SER A 208 2.27 1.26 -13.15
C SER A 208 0.98 0.51 -12.86
N ILE A 209 0.24 0.96 -11.85
CA ILE A 209 -1.14 0.54 -11.60
C ILE A 209 -2.04 1.78 -11.55
N PRO A 210 -3.06 1.91 -12.41
CA PRO A 210 -3.40 1.02 -13.53
C PRO A 210 -2.30 0.97 -14.63
N GLY A 211 -2.40 -0.03 -15.51
CA GLY A 211 -1.58 -0.13 -16.72
C GLY A 211 -0.70 -1.39 -16.87
N TYR A 212 -0.58 -2.24 -15.85
CA TYR A 212 0.16 -3.51 -15.95
C TYR A 212 -0.66 -4.67 -16.53
N VAL A 213 -1.99 -4.50 -16.62
CA VAL A 213 -2.96 -5.45 -17.17
C VAL A 213 -3.93 -4.71 -18.07
N ASP A 214 -4.35 -5.37 -19.15
CA ASP A 214 -5.40 -4.90 -20.05
C ASP A 214 -6.48 -5.98 -20.26
N TYR A 215 -7.62 -5.57 -20.80
CA TYR A 215 -8.63 -6.51 -21.29
C TYR A 215 -8.08 -7.34 -22.47
N ASN A 216 -8.62 -8.55 -22.63
CA ASN A 216 -8.30 -9.47 -23.73
C ASN A 216 -6.85 -10.00 -23.76
N GLN A 217 -6.08 -9.79 -22.69
CA GLN A 217 -4.79 -10.45 -22.53
C GLN A 217 -5.00 -11.89 -22.06
N PRO A 218 -4.06 -12.83 -22.33
CA PRO A 218 -4.23 -14.23 -21.97
C PRO A 218 -4.59 -14.48 -20.50
N SER A 219 -4.10 -13.63 -19.58
CA SER A 219 -4.38 -13.68 -18.14
C SER A 219 -5.81 -13.25 -17.78
N THR A 220 -6.36 -12.24 -18.47
CA THR A 220 -7.64 -11.57 -18.17
C THR A 220 -8.79 -12.03 -19.04
N SER A 221 -8.53 -12.81 -20.10
CA SER A 221 -9.56 -13.48 -20.92
C SER A 221 -9.50 -15.00 -20.81
N PHE A 222 -8.87 -15.52 -19.75
CA PHE A 222 -8.65 -16.94 -19.58
C PHE A 222 -9.97 -17.70 -19.35
N ASN A 223 -10.22 -18.73 -20.15
CA ASN A 223 -11.43 -19.56 -20.01
C ASN A 223 -11.18 -20.76 -19.08
N ILE A 224 -11.61 -20.62 -17.83
CA ILE A 224 -11.51 -21.67 -16.80
C ILE A 224 -12.46 -22.86 -17.02
N TRP A 225 -13.39 -22.76 -17.98
CA TRP A 225 -14.40 -23.77 -18.29
C TRP A 225 -13.97 -24.72 -19.43
N ASN A 226 -12.84 -24.45 -20.07
CA ASN A 226 -12.31 -25.34 -21.11
C ASN A 226 -11.84 -26.68 -20.52
N GLU A 227 -12.13 -27.77 -21.24
CA GLU A 227 -11.66 -29.11 -20.90
C GLU A 227 -10.87 -29.73 -22.08
N PRO A 228 -9.55 -29.95 -21.93
CA PRO A 228 -8.71 -29.56 -20.80
C PRO A 228 -8.49 -28.04 -20.75
N MET A 229 -8.28 -27.51 -19.54
CA MET A 229 -7.92 -26.12 -19.32
C MET A 229 -6.54 -25.83 -19.94
N ALA A 230 -6.36 -24.65 -20.55
CA ALA A 230 -5.14 -24.27 -21.24
C ALA A 230 -4.02 -23.90 -20.25
N LEU A 231 -3.32 -24.90 -19.72
CA LEU A 231 -2.28 -24.74 -18.71
C LEU A 231 -0.86 -24.67 -19.31
N PRO A 232 0.10 -24.00 -18.63
CA PRO A 232 -0.05 -23.29 -17.35
C PRO A 232 -0.83 -21.97 -17.49
N TYR A 233 -1.47 -21.54 -16.41
CA TYR A 233 -2.17 -20.25 -16.39
C TYR A 233 -1.18 -19.08 -16.57
N PRO A 234 -1.42 -18.15 -17.52
CA PRO A 234 -0.55 -16.99 -17.72
C PRO A 234 -0.79 -15.96 -16.61
N ILE A 235 0.08 -15.92 -15.60
CA ILE A 235 0.00 -14.96 -14.49
C ILE A 235 0.16 -13.52 -15.02
N PRO A 236 -0.72 -12.57 -14.64
CA PRO A 236 -0.58 -11.17 -15.03
C PRO A 236 0.56 -10.45 -14.29
N GLY A 237 1.12 -9.42 -14.93
CA GLY A 237 2.07 -8.48 -14.34
C GLY A 237 3.52 -8.93 -14.29
N PRO A 238 4.39 -8.16 -13.60
CA PRO A 238 5.82 -8.42 -13.57
C PRO A 238 6.14 -9.72 -12.84
N ALA A 239 7.34 -10.26 -13.07
CA ALA A 239 7.86 -11.35 -12.26
C ALA A 239 7.98 -10.95 -10.78
N VAL A 240 7.93 -11.95 -9.91
CA VAL A 240 8.14 -11.76 -8.46
C VAL A 240 9.54 -11.19 -8.22
N TYR A 241 9.62 -10.17 -7.37
CA TYR A 241 10.87 -9.57 -6.91
C TYR A 241 11.71 -10.60 -6.16
N VAL A 242 12.92 -10.84 -6.68
CA VAL A 242 13.92 -11.66 -6.01
C VAL A 242 14.95 -10.73 -5.36
N PRO A 243 15.08 -10.72 -4.02
CA PRO A 243 16.13 -9.98 -3.35
C PRO A 243 17.49 -10.44 -3.90
N THR A 244 18.34 -9.49 -4.28
CA THR A 244 19.73 -9.85 -4.57
C THR A 244 20.34 -10.38 -3.29
N SER A 245 20.91 -11.59 -3.33
CA SER A 245 21.68 -12.12 -2.21
C SER A 245 22.69 -11.04 -1.84
N SER A 246 22.68 -10.62 -0.58
CA SER A 246 23.49 -9.50 -0.13
C SER A 246 24.93 -9.74 -0.56
N ALA A 247 25.39 -9.04 -1.61
CA ALA A 247 26.81 -8.89 -1.83
C ALA A 247 27.28 -8.24 -0.54
N SER A 248 28.09 -8.96 0.24
CA SER A 248 28.76 -8.41 1.40
C SER A 248 29.61 -7.24 0.90
N VAL A 249 29.06 -6.03 0.93
CA VAL A 249 29.81 -4.80 0.67
C VAL A 249 30.79 -4.73 1.83
N GLY A 250 32.02 -5.18 1.59
CA GLY A 250 32.99 -5.48 2.63
C GLY A 250 33.11 -4.34 3.64
N ASN A 251 32.84 -4.63 4.91
CA ASN A 251 33.13 -3.84 6.12
C ASN A 251 32.91 -2.30 6.08
N GLN A 252 32.22 -1.75 5.09
CA GLN A 252 31.78 -0.37 5.08
C GLN A 252 30.37 -0.39 5.63
N LYS A 253 30.27 -0.13 6.94
CA LYS A 253 29.01 0.15 7.62
C LYS A 253 28.43 1.43 6.98
N LEU A 254 27.72 1.31 5.87
CA LEU A 254 26.90 2.40 5.34
C LEU A 254 25.96 2.78 6.48
N ARG A 255 26.18 3.95 7.07
CA ARG A 255 25.31 4.50 8.11
C ARG A 255 24.03 4.95 7.42
N VAL A 256 23.14 4.02 7.14
CA VAL A 256 21.73 4.36 6.90
C VAL A 256 21.24 4.87 8.24
N SER A 257 20.87 6.16 8.33
CA SER A 257 20.12 6.64 9.48
C SER A 257 18.82 5.84 9.51
N GLN A 258 18.62 5.00 10.52
CA GLN A 258 17.38 4.27 10.69
C GLN A 258 16.25 5.32 10.71
N GLN A 259 15.41 5.29 9.68
CA GLN A 259 14.26 6.18 9.63
C GLN A 259 13.31 5.77 10.75
N GLN A 260 12.69 6.75 11.41
CA GLN A 260 11.65 6.49 12.40
C GLN A 260 10.29 6.69 11.74
N GLN A 261 9.27 6.02 12.25
CA GLN A 261 7.90 6.35 11.89
C GLN A 261 7.59 7.76 12.36
N THR A 262 7.02 8.56 11.46
CA THR A 262 6.63 9.95 11.69
C THR A 262 5.16 10.19 11.36
N GLU A 263 4.46 9.23 10.75
CA GLU A 263 3.05 9.36 10.39
C GLU A 263 2.26 8.10 10.78
N GLY A 264 0.97 8.30 11.06
CA GLY A 264 0.00 7.25 11.37
C GLY A 264 0.26 6.42 12.62
N LEU A 265 1.03 6.98 13.56
CA LEU A 265 1.14 6.50 14.93
C LEU A 265 -0.16 6.75 15.69
N ALA A 266 -0.50 5.84 16.60
CA ALA A 266 -1.55 6.09 17.59
C ALA A 266 -1.18 7.28 18.46
N PRO A 267 -2.15 8.15 18.78
CA PRO A 267 -2.02 9.03 19.94
C PRO A 267 -1.79 8.21 21.22
N ASN A 268 -0.94 8.71 22.12
CA ASN A 268 -0.60 8.01 23.38
C ASN A 268 -1.80 7.87 24.35
N ASP A 269 -2.83 8.67 24.12
CA ASP A 269 -4.09 8.74 24.85
C ASP A 269 -5.25 8.09 24.10
N CYS A 270 -4.98 7.33 23.03
CA CYS A 270 -5.95 6.45 22.43
C CYS A 270 -6.29 5.29 23.37
N VAL A 271 -7.58 5.17 23.73
CA VAL A 271 -8.08 4.10 24.60
C VAL A 271 -8.97 3.09 23.88
N VAL A 272 -9.45 3.40 22.68
CA VAL A 272 -10.25 2.50 21.84
C VAL A 272 -10.06 2.86 20.38
N THR A 273 -10.08 1.86 19.49
CA THR A 273 -9.95 2.07 18.05
C THR A 273 -11.17 1.52 17.31
N ASN A 274 -11.55 2.18 16.21
CA ASN A 274 -12.48 1.62 15.22
C ASN A 274 -11.92 1.84 13.82
N GLY A 275 -11.25 0.83 13.28
CA GLY A 275 -10.40 0.97 12.10
C GLY A 275 -9.34 2.05 12.31
N ASN A 276 -9.45 3.14 11.54
CA ASN A 276 -8.45 4.22 11.58
C ASN A 276 -8.84 5.38 12.51
N TRP A 277 -9.95 5.27 13.22
CA TRP A 277 -10.36 6.24 14.24
C TRP A 277 -9.86 5.83 15.62
N ASP A 278 -9.37 6.81 16.39
CA ASP A 278 -8.87 6.67 17.75
C ASP A 278 -9.78 7.44 18.72
N GLY A 279 -10.31 6.78 19.74
CA GLY A 279 -11.02 7.40 20.85
C GLY A 279 -10.03 7.96 21.86
N ILE A 280 -9.94 9.28 21.92
CA ILE A 280 -8.98 10.01 22.74
C ILE A 280 -9.52 10.20 24.15
N GLU A 281 -8.75 9.80 25.14
CA GLU A 281 -9.12 9.92 26.56
C GLU A 281 -9.52 11.35 26.94
N LEU A 282 -10.50 11.46 27.83
CA LEU A 282 -11.04 12.72 28.30
C LEU A 282 -10.25 13.23 29.50
N ASP A 283 -10.21 14.55 29.67
CA ASP A 283 -9.62 15.17 30.85
C ASP A 283 -10.27 14.67 32.15
N LYS A 284 -9.46 14.52 33.20
CA LYS A 284 -9.95 14.21 34.55
C LYS A 284 -10.86 15.32 35.05
N TYR A 285 -11.93 14.93 35.75
CA TYR A 285 -12.87 15.85 36.38
C TYR A 285 -13.24 15.38 37.80
N SER A 286 -13.54 16.35 38.65
CA SER A 286 -13.96 16.14 40.04
C SER A 286 -15.15 17.02 40.46
N ASP A 287 -15.79 17.69 39.49
CA ASP A 287 -16.92 18.58 39.71
C ASP A 287 -17.98 18.45 38.62
N GLN A 288 -19.18 19.00 38.89
CA GLN A 288 -20.33 18.87 38.03
C GLN A 288 -20.09 19.45 36.63
N ALA A 289 -19.39 20.59 36.53
CA ALA A 289 -19.13 21.24 35.26
C ALA A 289 -18.17 20.40 34.39
N GLY A 290 -17.08 19.92 34.98
CA GLY A 290 -16.13 19.03 34.33
C GLY A 290 -16.77 17.72 33.85
N CYS A 291 -17.67 17.13 34.65
CA CYS A 291 -18.39 15.92 34.28
C CYS A 291 -19.23 16.10 33.00
N TRP A 292 -20.04 17.17 32.94
CA TRP A 292 -20.89 17.44 31.78
C TRP A 292 -20.11 17.94 30.55
N ASN A 293 -18.99 18.64 30.76
CA ASN A 293 -18.07 19.00 29.68
C ASN A 293 -17.41 17.75 29.07
N ALA A 294 -16.94 16.82 29.91
CA ALA A 294 -16.36 15.55 29.46
C ALA A 294 -17.40 14.69 28.72
N SER A 295 -18.63 14.60 29.22
CA SER A 295 -19.76 13.98 28.52
C SER A 295 -19.94 14.57 27.11
N THR A 296 -20.01 15.90 27.00
CA THR A 296 -20.20 16.58 25.71
C THR A 296 -19.06 16.26 24.73
N ALA A 297 -17.81 16.29 25.18
CA ALA A 297 -16.65 15.94 24.37
C ALA A 297 -16.66 14.45 23.96
N CYS A 298 -17.06 13.55 24.86
CA CYS A 298 -17.19 12.12 24.58
C CYS A 298 -18.18 11.86 23.44
N TRP A 299 -19.37 12.46 23.51
CA TRP A 299 -20.42 12.30 22.48
C TRP A 299 -20.05 12.94 21.14
N ALA A 300 -19.25 14.01 21.14
CA ALA A 300 -18.69 14.58 19.91
C ALA A 300 -17.76 13.56 19.21
N GLN A 301 -16.85 12.94 19.97
CA GLN A 301 -15.97 11.87 19.48
C GLN A 301 -16.77 10.64 18.99
N CYS A 302 -17.84 10.26 19.71
CA CYS A 302 -18.73 9.15 19.32
C CYS A 302 -19.37 9.38 17.95
N LYS A 303 -19.87 10.60 17.71
CA LYS A 303 -20.44 10.99 16.42
C LYS A 303 -19.41 10.90 15.29
N GLU A 304 -18.17 11.33 15.55
CA GLU A 304 -17.09 11.22 14.57
C GLU A 304 -16.76 9.77 14.26
N CYS A 305 -16.65 8.90 15.27
CA CYS A 305 -16.40 7.47 15.08
C CYS A 305 -17.40 6.84 14.11
N TYR A 306 -18.70 7.03 14.35
CA TYR A 306 -19.75 6.47 13.49
C TYR A 306 -19.76 7.07 12.08
N ALA A 307 -19.31 8.31 11.91
CA ALA A 307 -19.25 8.96 10.60
C ALA A 307 -18.10 8.42 9.72
N VAL A 308 -17.07 7.83 10.33
CA VAL A 308 -15.89 7.29 9.63
C VAL A 308 -15.74 5.78 9.79
N ALA A 309 -16.78 5.10 10.29
CA ALA A 309 -16.75 3.65 10.49
C ALA A 309 -16.56 2.93 9.13
N PRO A 310 -15.58 2.02 9.02
CA PRO A 310 -15.34 1.26 7.80
C PRO A 310 -16.45 0.23 7.53
N PRO A 311 -16.48 -0.37 6.33
CA PRO A 311 -17.38 -1.49 6.02
C PRO A 311 -17.26 -2.69 6.97
N THR A 312 -16.12 -2.85 7.65
CA THR A 312 -15.91 -3.87 8.67
C THR A 312 -16.63 -3.61 9.99
N GLY A 313 -17.31 -2.46 10.12
CA GLY A 313 -18.25 -2.20 11.19
C GLY A 313 -17.78 -1.16 12.21
N ASN A 314 -18.47 -1.16 13.35
CA ASN A 314 -18.46 -0.06 14.33
C ASN A 314 -18.31 -0.53 15.79
N THR A 315 -17.69 -1.69 16.00
CA THR A 315 -17.51 -2.27 17.34
C THR A 315 -16.79 -1.32 18.30
N GLY A 316 -15.74 -0.64 17.84
CA GLY A 316 -15.02 0.35 18.66
C GLY A 316 -15.87 1.58 18.98
N CYS A 317 -16.74 2.00 18.05
CA CYS A 317 -17.67 3.11 18.30
C CYS A 317 -18.68 2.77 19.40
N LYS A 318 -19.18 1.52 19.43
CA LYS A 318 -20.10 1.06 20.50
C LYS A 318 -19.42 1.02 21.86
N ILE A 319 -18.16 0.59 21.93
CA ILE A 319 -17.37 0.60 23.17
C ILE A 319 -17.18 2.04 23.68
N TRP A 320 -16.90 2.99 22.77
CA TRP A 320 -16.80 4.39 23.13
C TRP A 320 -18.14 4.99 23.57
N GLU A 321 -19.23 4.64 22.87
CA GLU A 321 -20.59 5.02 23.22
C GLU A 321 -20.96 4.56 24.64
N ASP A 322 -20.62 3.33 25.01
CA ASP A 322 -20.81 2.80 26.37
C ASP A 322 -20.04 3.61 27.42
N LYS A 323 -18.82 4.05 27.11
CA LYS A 323 -18.05 4.95 27.99
C LYS A 323 -18.75 6.31 28.14
N CYS A 324 -19.27 6.89 27.05
CA CYS A 324 -20.00 8.15 27.10
C CYS A 324 -21.31 8.04 27.89
N GLN A 325 -22.02 6.92 27.74
CA GLN A 325 -23.22 6.64 28.51
C GLN A 325 -22.90 6.47 30.00
N ASN A 326 -21.82 5.77 30.34
CA ASN A 326 -21.39 5.65 31.74
C ASN A 326 -21.10 7.01 32.37
N ILE A 327 -20.40 7.90 31.66
CA ILE A 327 -20.15 9.27 32.15
C ILE A 327 -21.47 10.02 32.39
N ASN A 328 -22.41 9.97 31.45
CA ASN A 328 -23.74 10.59 31.63
C ASN A 328 -24.47 10.07 32.87
N ASP A 329 -24.43 8.76 33.08
CA ASP A 329 -25.08 8.12 34.22
C ASP A 329 -24.45 8.56 35.55
N GLN A 330 -23.10 8.64 35.61
CA GLN A 330 -22.39 9.15 36.80
C GLN A 330 -22.72 10.62 37.07
N CYS A 331 -22.68 11.49 36.04
CA CYS A 331 -23.02 12.90 36.21
C CYS A 331 -24.48 13.09 36.69
N SER A 332 -25.40 12.28 36.15
CA SER A 332 -26.82 12.31 36.53
C SER A 332 -27.05 11.83 37.97
N ALA A 333 -26.24 10.86 38.43
CA ALA A 333 -26.28 10.34 39.80
C ALA A 333 -25.59 11.27 40.83
N GLY A 334 -25.00 12.39 40.40
CA GLY A 334 -24.24 13.29 41.26
C GLY A 334 -22.83 12.80 41.60
N ASN A 335 -22.33 11.77 40.92
CA ASN A 335 -20.94 11.37 41.01
C ASN A 335 -20.11 12.09 39.94
N TYR A 336 -19.27 13.02 40.38
CA TYR A 336 -18.47 13.86 39.50
C TYR A 336 -16.99 13.49 39.48
N ASN A 337 -16.62 12.28 39.89
CA ASN A 337 -15.23 11.82 39.82
C ASN A 337 -15.06 10.93 38.58
N GLY A 338 -14.25 11.37 37.61
CA GLY A 338 -14.00 10.60 36.40
C GLY A 338 -12.89 11.18 35.50
N PRO A 339 -12.78 10.69 34.26
CA PRO A 339 -13.63 9.68 33.62
C PRO A 339 -13.39 8.26 34.16
N PRO A 340 -14.36 7.34 34.00
CA PRO A 340 -14.16 5.92 34.30
C PRO A 340 -13.06 5.33 33.39
N ASN A 341 -12.32 4.36 33.93
CA ASN A 341 -11.26 3.63 33.20
C ASN A 341 -10.24 4.57 32.54
N PHE A 342 -9.85 5.65 33.25
CA PHE A 342 -8.97 6.69 32.71
C PHE A 342 -7.64 6.09 32.23
N MET A 343 -7.34 6.27 30.93
CA MET A 343 -6.17 5.76 30.22
C MET A 343 -6.08 4.23 30.15
N GLU A 344 -7.15 3.50 30.45
CA GLU A 344 -7.20 2.05 30.24
C GLU A 344 -7.49 1.72 28.78
N ASN A 345 -6.87 0.66 28.24
CA ASN A 345 -7.20 0.16 26.91
C ASN A 345 -8.55 -0.57 26.96
N LEU A 346 -9.52 -0.04 26.23
CA LEU A 346 -10.90 -0.55 26.16
C LEU A 346 -11.12 -1.50 24.98
N ASN A 347 -10.13 -1.65 24.09
CA ASN A 347 -10.25 -2.59 22.97
C ASN A 347 -10.40 -4.02 23.49
N PRO A 348 -11.20 -4.87 22.82
CA PRO A 348 -11.26 -6.28 23.13
C PRO A 348 -9.87 -6.93 23.00
N PRO A 349 -9.59 -8.00 23.77
CA PRO A 349 -8.39 -8.79 23.56
C PRO A 349 -8.31 -9.29 22.11
N VAL A 350 -7.12 -9.22 21.52
CA VAL A 350 -6.86 -9.71 20.16
C VAL A 350 -7.19 -11.19 20.10
N LYS A 351 -8.06 -11.57 19.15
CA LYS A 351 -8.42 -12.97 18.94
C LYS A 351 -7.30 -13.65 18.18
N GLN A 352 -6.77 -14.73 18.75
CA GLN A 352 -5.75 -15.54 18.09
C GLN A 352 -6.39 -16.38 16.98
N VAL A 353 -5.87 -16.25 15.76
CA VAL A 353 -6.38 -16.93 14.56
C VAL A 353 -5.31 -17.85 14.01
N SER A 354 -5.71 -19.02 13.51
CA SER A 354 -4.80 -19.94 12.83
C SER A 354 -4.55 -19.44 11.41
N LEU A 355 -3.40 -18.82 11.18
CA LEU A 355 -3.01 -18.30 9.87
C LEU A 355 -2.26 -19.36 9.04
N PRO A 356 -2.44 -19.36 7.70
CA PRO A 356 -1.67 -20.25 6.84
C PRO A 356 -0.19 -19.85 6.85
N ALA A 357 0.68 -20.85 6.61
CA ALA A 357 2.11 -20.61 6.52
C ALA A 357 2.43 -19.60 5.41
N ALA A 358 3.30 -18.64 5.72
CA ALA A 358 3.73 -17.66 4.74
C ALA A 358 4.60 -18.31 3.66
N VAL A 359 4.25 -18.04 2.41
CA VAL A 359 5.04 -18.44 1.26
C VAL A 359 5.97 -17.28 0.88
N SER A 360 7.26 -17.58 0.73
CA SER A 360 8.29 -16.58 0.41
C SER A 360 8.42 -16.39 -1.10
N ALA A 361 8.84 -15.20 -1.53
CA ALA A 361 9.16 -14.85 -2.92
C ALA A 361 10.09 -15.85 -3.64
N GLN A 362 10.89 -16.63 -2.89
CA GLN A 362 11.85 -17.60 -3.43
C GLN A 362 11.28 -18.99 -3.75
N ASN A 363 9.99 -19.24 -3.47
CA ASN A 363 9.30 -20.49 -3.84
C ASN A 363 8.26 -20.28 -4.93
N GLY A 364 8.04 -19.04 -5.37
CA GLY A 364 7.24 -18.71 -6.55
C GLY A 364 8.18 -18.41 -7.70
N ASP A 365 8.68 -19.44 -8.38
CA ASP A 365 9.51 -19.24 -9.57
C ASP A 365 8.70 -18.77 -10.79
N GLY A 366 7.37 -18.58 -10.66
CA GLY A 366 6.49 -18.29 -11.79
C GLY A 366 6.64 -19.32 -12.93
N SER A 367 7.20 -20.49 -12.63
CA SER A 367 7.62 -21.51 -13.57
C SER A 367 6.98 -22.83 -13.12
N TYR A 368 5.72 -23.02 -13.51
CA TYR A 368 5.26 -24.38 -13.83
C TYR A 368 5.99 -24.81 -15.12
N LEU A 369 7.29 -25.13 -15.00
CA LEU A 369 7.94 -26.02 -15.95
C LEU A 369 7.64 -27.45 -15.51
N PRO A 370 7.06 -28.30 -16.40
CA PRO A 370 6.61 -29.63 -16.03
C PRO A 370 7.79 -30.49 -15.58
N ALA A 371 7.72 -30.98 -14.35
CA ALA A 371 8.62 -32.00 -13.84
C ALA A 371 8.53 -33.24 -14.72
N THR A 372 9.57 -33.51 -15.51
CA THR A 372 9.79 -34.83 -16.11
C THR A 372 10.94 -35.54 -15.39
N ALA A 373 10.53 -36.62 -14.71
CA ALA A 373 11.29 -37.83 -14.40
C ALA A 373 12.63 -37.72 -13.62
N ALA A 374 12.50 -37.97 -12.31
CA ALA A 374 13.34 -38.81 -11.46
C ALA A 374 14.75 -39.23 -11.95
N ASN A 375 15.77 -38.99 -11.11
CA ASN A 375 16.34 -40.07 -10.28
C ASN A 375 17.36 -39.59 -9.23
N ASN A 376 17.02 -39.93 -7.98
CA ASN A 376 17.81 -40.25 -6.79
C ASN A 376 18.67 -39.21 -6.03
N PRO A 377 18.65 -39.29 -4.67
CA PRO A 377 19.30 -38.34 -3.78
C PRO A 377 20.75 -38.72 -3.51
N VAL A 378 21.65 -37.74 -3.51
CA VAL A 378 23.00 -37.90 -2.97
C VAL A 378 23.15 -36.99 -1.74
N PRO A 379 23.46 -37.54 -0.55
CA PRO A 379 23.65 -36.75 0.64
C PRO A 379 24.99 -36.01 0.64
N THR A 380 24.90 -34.80 1.18
CA THR A 380 25.95 -33.85 1.55
C THR A 380 27.16 -34.49 2.22
N THR A 381 28.35 -34.22 1.68
CA THR A 381 29.60 -34.18 2.46
C THR A 381 30.43 -32.98 2.00
N PHE A 382 30.63 -32.04 2.92
CA PHE A 382 31.62 -30.98 2.77
C PHE A 382 33.01 -31.56 3.06
N THR A 383 33.95 -31.38 2.13
CA THR A 383 35.38 -31.42 2.46
C THR A 383 36.10 -30.29 1.73
N THR A 384 36.73 -29.48 2.55
CA THR A 384 37.66 -28.40 2.23
C THR A 384 38.81 -28.88 1.36
N SER A 385 39.19 -28.10 0.36
CA SER A 385 40.58 -28.08 -0.15
C SER A 385 40.90 -26.72 -0.74
N ALA A 386 41.74 -26.01 -0.01
CA ALA A 386 42.44 -24.82 -0.47
C ALA A 386 43.42 -25.22 -1.56
N LEU A 387 43.40 -24.50 -2.68
CA LEU A 387 44.58 -24.30 -3.51
C LEU A 387 44.63 -22.83 -3.94
N VAL A 388 45.65 -22.16 -3.40
CA VAL A 388 46.11 -20.84 -3.77
C VAL A 388 46.80 -20.93 -5.12
N ALA A 389 46.39 -20.10 -6.08
CA ALA A 389 47.21 -19.71 -7.21
C ALA A 389 47.41 -18.19 -7.18
N LYS A 390 48.68 -17.80 -7.33
CA LYS A 390 49.25 -16.49 -7.08
C LYS A 390 49.71 -15.91 -8.42
N ALA A 391 49.28 -14.71 -8.79
CA ALA A 391 49.95 -13.84 -9.76
C ALA A 391 49.34 -12.43 -9.65
N THR A 392 49.97 -11.49 -8.94
CA THR A 392 51.00 -10.50 -9.35
C THR A 392 50.40 -9.11 -9.52
N ALA A 393 51.06 -8.17 -8.84
CA ALA A 393 50.65 -6.79 -8.63
C ALA A 393 50.78 -5.91 -9.87
N ALA A 394 49.90 -4.93 -9.98
CA ALA A 394 50.16 -3.66 -10.65
C ALA A 394 49.87 -2.51 -9.67
N THR A 395 50.85 -1.62 -9.56
CA THR A 395 50.90 -0.39 -8.74
C THR A 395 49.91 0.71 -9.20
N PRO A 396 49.64 1.74 -8.36
CA PRO A 396 48.50 2.66 -8.49
C PRO A 396 48.80 3.91 -9.36
N PRO A 397 47.76 4.57 -9.90
CA PRO A 397 47.55 6.01 -9.63
C PRO A 397 46.05 6.34 -9.44
N SER A 398 45.65 7.04 -8.37
CA SER A 398 45.66 8.51 -8.14
C SER A 398 44.45 9.25 -8.74
N ASN A 399 43.78 10.01 -7.87
CA ASN A 399 42.62 10.86 -8.11
C ASN A 399 42.74 11.77 -9.34
N SER A 400 41.71 11.74 -10.19
CA SER A 400 41.39 12.85 -11.10
C SER A 400 39.88 12.87 -11.33
N ASN A 401 39.21 13.88 -10.79
CA ASN A 401 37.83 14.27 -11.11
C ASN A 401 37.77 14.79 -12.56
N SER A 402 37.85 13.90 -13.56
CA SER A 402 37.51 14.25 -14.95
C SER A 402 36.13 13.67 -15.27
N LEU A 403 35.10 14.50 -15.14
CA LEU A 403 33.78 14.19 -15.67
C LEU A 403 33.87 14.13 -17.20
N ASN A 404 33.18 13.17 -17.82
CA ASN A 404 33.14 13.02 -19.26
C ASN A 404 32.22 14.10 -19.86
N VAL A 405 32.65 14.77 -20.93
CA VAL A 405 31.82 15.80 -21.59
C VAL A 405 30.62 15.14 -22.24
N SER A 406 29.43 15.66 -21.96
CA SER A 406 28.17 15.12 -22.46
C SER A 406 28.05 15.21 -23.98
N THR A 407 27.80 14.06 -24.61
CA THR A 407 27.51 13.92 -26.05
C THR A 407 26.02 13.80 -26.35
N GLU A 408 25.18 13.63 -25.33
CA GLU A 408 23.73 13.41 -25.45
C GLU A 408 22.89 14.51 -24.78
N GLY A 409 23.54 15.54 -24.21
CA GLY A 409 22.86 16.70 -23.63
C GLY A 409 22.38 16.49 -22.19
N ASN A 410 22.83 15.45 -21.51
CA ASN A 410 22.57 15.16 -20.09
C ASN A 410 23.80 15.43 -19.19
N CYS A 411 23.57 15.74 -17.93
CA CYS A 411 24.63 16.01 -16.94
C CYS A 411 24.31 15.43 -15.56
N GLY A 412 25.35 15.17 -14.78
CA GLY A 412 25.27 14.31 -13.60
C GLY A 412 25.81 12.91 -13.89
N ASN A 413 25.92 12.04 -12.88
CA ASN A 413 26.38 10.64 -13.02
C ASN A 413 27.71 10.49 -13.79
N GLY A 414 28.67 11.37 -13.52
CA GLY A 414 29.97 11.33 -14.19
C GLY A 414 30.04 12.14 -15.50
N LEU A 415 28.95 12.76 -15.94
CA LEU A 415 28.86 13.58 -17.15
C LEU A 415 28.79 15.09 -16.83
N THR A 416 29.49 15.91 -17.63
CA THR A 416 29.51 17.37 -17.51
C THR A 416 29.04 18.07 -18.79
N CYS A 417 28.34 19.20 -18.64
CA CYS A 417 27.99 20.10 -19.72
C CYS A 417 29.15 20.99 -20.17
N GLN A 418 30.19 21.12 -19.35
CA GLN A 418 31.30 22.02 -19.65
C GLN A 418 32.10 21.51 -20.87
N GLY A 419 32.02 22.23 -21.99
CA GLY A 419 32.60 21.85 -23.28
C GLY A 419 31.64 21.10 -24.22
N SER A 420 30.38 20.89 -23.81
CA SER A 420 29.37 20.22 -24.63
C SER A 420 28.82 21.13 -25.73
N SER A 421 28.42 20.55 -26.86
CA SER A 421 27.74 21.27 -27.96
C SER A 421 26.35 21.78 -27.60
N PHE A 422 25.73 21.24 -26.55
CA PHE A 422 24.40 21.63 -26.08
C PHE A 422 24.43 22.87 -25.16
N GLY A 423 25.61 23.23 -24.66
CA GLY A 423 25.81 24.35 -23.75
C GLY A 423 26.48 23.94 -22.45
N ASN A 424 27.03 24.92 -21.73
CA ASN A 424 27.90 24.67 -20.58
C ASN A 424 27.18 24.55 -19.24
N CYS A 425 25.87 24.84 -19.18
CA CYS A 425 25.12 24.86 -17.93
C CYS A 425 24.35 23.56 -17.75
N CYS A 426 24.37 23.02 -16.53
CA CYS A 426 23.61 21.83 -16.15
C CYS A 426 22.37 22.25 -15.36
N SER A 427 21.17 22.05 -15.89
CA SER A 427 19.92 22.43 -15.20
C SER A 427 19.65 21.55 -13.98
N SER A 428 18.72 21.97 -13.11
CA SER A 428 18.24 21.17 -11.97
C SER A 428 17.64 19.82 -12.38
N HIS A 429 17.26 19.69 -13.65
CA HIS A 429 16.65 18.48 -14.21
C HIS A 429 17.68 17.57 -14.90
N GLY A 430 18.98 17.89 -14.83
CA GLY A 430 20.05 17.05 -15.35
C GLY A 430 20.30 17.19 -16.86
N TYR A 431 20.02 18.35 -17.45
CA TYR A 431 20.21 18.60 -18.89
C TYR A 431 21.18 19.75 -19.17
N CYS A 432 21.91 19.67 -20.28
CA CYS A 432 22.85 20.67 -20.75
C CYS A 432 22.19 21.73 -21.63
N GLY A 433 22.48 22.99 -21.34
CA GLY A 433 21.98 24.13 -22.09
C GLY A 433 22.81 25.40 -21.89
N SER A 434 22.46 26.46 -22.61
CA SER A 434 23.11 27.78 -22.49
C SER A 434 22.14 28.92 -22.12
N SER A 435 20.83 28.65 -22.11
CA SER A 435 19.82 29.65 -21.75
C SER A 435 19.64 29.76 -20.24
N ASP A 436 18.90 30.78 -19.81
CA ASP A 436 18.73 31.08 -18.40
C ASP A 436 18.03 29.94 -17.64
N GLU A 437 17.15 29.17 -18.29
CA GLU A 437 16.51 27.99 -17.69
C GLU A 437 17.52 26.92 -17.25
N TYR A 438 18.69 26.87 -17.90
CA TYR A 438 19.76 25.93 -17.57
C TYR A 438 20.82 26.55 -16.67
N CYS A 439 21.07 27.86 -16.78
CA CYS A 439 22.20 28.54 -16.14
C CYS A 439 21.84 29.26 -14.83
N GLN A 440 20.55 29.48 -14.52
CA GLN A 440 20.10 30.27 -13.37
C GLN A 440 19.76 29.41 -12.14
N ALA A 441 18.81 29.84 -11.31
CA ALA A 441 18.45 29.18 -10.06
C ALA A 441 18.11 27.70 -10.29
N GLY A 442 18.84 26.81 -9.61
CA GLY A 442 18.74 25.35 -9.78
C GLY A 442 19.83 24.75 -10.67
N CYS A 443 20.66 25.56 -11.33
CA CYS A 443 21.82 25.07 -12.08
C CYS A 443 22.81 24.34 -11.17
N ASN A 444 23.25 23.16 -11.59
CA ASN A 444 24.17 22.32 -10.84
C ASN A 444 25.63 22.61 -11.22
N SER A 445 26.31 23.37 -10.37
CA SER A 445 27.70 23.79 -10.58
C SER A 445 28.73 22.66 -10.53
N ALA A 446 28.36 21.46 -10.04
CA ALA A 446 29.23 20.30 -10.07
C ALA A 446 29.34 19.68 -11.49
N PHE A 447 28.37 19.94 -12.36
CA PHE A 447 28.28 19.33 -13.69
C PHE A 447 28.10 20.37 -14.82
N GLY A 448 28.22 21.66 -14.53
CA GLY A 448 28.12 22.76 -15.50
C GLY A 448 28.50 24.12 -14.90
N THR A 449 28.57 25.16 -15.74
CA THR A 449 28.92 26.54 -15.31
C THR A 449 27.66 27.35 -15.06
N CYS A 450 27.38 27.71 -13.80
CA CYS A 450 26.16 28.42 -13.40
C CYS A 450 26.38 29.93 -13.25
N GLY A 451 25.33 30.73 -13.50
CA GLY A 451 25.31 32.16 -13.21
C GLY A 451 25.59 33.10 -14.40
N SER A 452 25.86 32.59 -15.59
CA SER A 452 25.89 33.41 -16.81
C SER A 452 25.55 32.57 -18.04
N SER A 453 24.41 32.84 -18.67
CA SER A 453 24.12 32.38 -20.02
C SER A 453 25.20 32.93 -20.95
N GLN A 454 25.99 32.04 -21.56
CA GLN A 454 26.96 32.43 -22.58
C GLN A 454 26.17 32.85 -23.82
N SER A 455 25.71 34.10 -23.82
CA SER A 455 25.31 34.80 -25.02
C SER A 455 26.55 34.91 -25.91
N LYS A 456 26.64 34.02 -26.90
CA LYS A 456 27.30 34.43 -28.13
C LYS A 456 26.44 35.54 -28.71
N ARG A 457 26.94 36.76 -28.56
CA ARG A 457 26.66 37.85 -29.50
C ARG A 457 26.87 37.29 -30.90
N ASP A 458 25.79 37.21 -31.66
CA ASP A 458 25.70 37.74 -33.02
C ASP A 458 24.23 38.11 -33.28
N GLU A 459 23.99 39.42 -33.20
CA GLU A 459 23.09 40.21 -34.06
C GLU A 459 21.69 39.67 -34.41
N HIS A 460 20.64 40.19 -33.76
CA HIS A 460 19.65 41.11 -34.37
C HIS A 460 18.47 41.41 -33.42
N ASN A 461 18.49 42.64 -32.90
CA ASN A 461 17.37 43.57 -32.69
C ASN A 461 16.00 43.02 -32.21
N HIS A 462 15.60 43.34 -30.97
CA HIS A 462 14.36 44.12 -30.77
C HIS A 462 14.21 44.69 -29.34
N MET A 463 13.48 45.80 -29.30
CA MET A 463 13.52 46.89 -28.32
C MET A 463 12.91 46.59 -26.93
N HIS A 464 13.42 47.36 -25.97
CA HIS A 464 12.94 47.57 -24.60
C HIS A 464 11.41 47.70 -24.47
N VAL A 465 10.87 47.14 -23.38
CA VAL A 465 9.65 47.66 -22.74
C VAL A 465 10.00 48.13 -21.33
N HIS A 466 10.00 49.45 -21.14
CA HIS A 466 10.09 50.09 -19.83
C HIS A 466 8.72 50.02 -19.12
N LYS A 467 8.73 49.38 -17.95
CA LYS A 467 8.35 49.92 -16.62
C LYS A 467 7.19 50.93 -16.47
N HIS A 468 6.31 50.54 -15.53
CA HIS A 468 5.85 51.29 -14.34
C HIS A 468 4.47 51.95 -14.30
N ALA A 469 3.77 51.57 -13.21
CA ALA A 469 3.16 52.40 -12.17
C ALA A 469 1.63 52.55 -12.16
N PHE A 470 1.07 52.00 -11.08
CA PHE A 470 -0.16 52.42 -10.43
C PHE A 470 -0.20 53.95 -10.20
N ARG A 471 -1.35 54.56 -10.47
CA ARG A 471 -1.74 55.87 -9.91
C ARG A 471 -3.18 55.85 -9.44
N VAL A 472 -3.36 56.34 -8.23
CA VAL A 472 -4.61 56.69 -7.55
C VAL A 472 -5.16 57.99 -8.16
N GLY A 473 -6.48 58.11 -8.27
CA GLY A 473 -7.16 59.37 -8.54
C GLY A 473 -8.61 59.16 -8.94
N GLY A 474 -9.54 59.46 -8.02
CA GLY A 474 -10.96 59.50 -8.33
C GLY A 474 -11.36 60.73 -9.14
N ASP A 475 -12.55 60.70 -9.72
CA ASP A 475 -13.46 61.84 -9.69
C ASP A 475 -14.90 61.42 -10.05
N ALA A 476 -15.83 62.20 -9.53
CA ALA A 476 -17.27 62.06 -9.62
C ALA A 476 -17.88 62.56 -10.94
N ARG A 477 -19.07 62.02 -11.31
CA ARG A 477 -20.24 62.68 -11.95
C ARG A 477 -21.27 61.61 -12.38
N THR A 478 -22.48 61.53 -11.80
CA THR A 478 -23.77 62.19 -12.20
C THR A 478 -24.15 61.92 -13.67
N MET A 479 -25.34 61.50 -14.15
CA MET A 479 -26.78 61.51 -13.81
C MET A 479 -27.47 60.49 -14.79
N PRO A 480 -28.80 60.35 -14.92
CA PRO A 480 -29.94 60.81 -14.12
C PRO A 480 -30.77 59.70 -13.45
#